data_AF-X1RQJ7-F1
#
_entry.id   AF-X1RQJ7-F1
#
_cell.length_a   1.000
_cell.length_b   1.000
_cell.length_c   1.000
_cell.angle_alpha   90.00
_cell.angle_beta   90.00
_cell.angle_gamma   90.00
#
_symmetry.space_group_name_H-M   'P 1'
#
loop_
_entity.id
_entity.type
_entity.pdbx_description
1 polymer ?
#
loop_
_entity_poly.entity_id
_entity_poly.type
_entity_poly.pdbx_seq_one_letter_code
_entity_poly.pdbx_strand_id
1 'polypeptide(L)'
;INDGKSFLMMNGDLVVDPAVFKDITRKFEESKAKSLISLLEVDNPQNFGIISLNSEGNVEKIIEKPSPDQKVGNLANAGIYIFDPMIFKAIEKTEKSVRNEFELTDSMEILIEQLNGKILGHVMKNRFWNDIGLPWQLLEANNYLLDNIDSKILGTIEENVSISENVHVGKNTVIKTGTTIQGPCFIGENNLIGPNAFLRPYTFINNNCHVGMSEIKNSIVLSNTAIPHFNYVGDSVICEKVNLGAGTKISNLRFDDNSVKMNISGKLVDSKRRKLGAIIGAGVKTGINSSIM
;
A
#
# COMPACT_ATOMS: atom_id res chain seq x y z
N ILE A 1 -17.12 23.87 7.25
CA ILE A 1 -15.79 23.56 6.66
C ILE A 1 -14.98 24.83 6.36
N ASN A 2 -15.59 26.02 6.21
CA ASN A 2 -14.84 27.22 5.85
C ASN A 2 -14.60 28.16 7.05
N ASP A 3 -13.74 27.75 7.99
CA ASP A 3 -13.29 28.59 9.11
C ASP A 3 -12.11 29.51 8.70
N GLY A 4 -11.77 29.55 7.41
CA GLY A 4 -10.68 30.37 6.86
C GLY A 4 -9.26 29.90 7.23
N LYS A 5 -9.12 28.68 7.77
CA LYS A 5 -7.84 28.11 8.20
C LYS A 5 -7.29 27.11 7.19
N SER A 6 -5.97 27.00 7.12
CA SER A 6 -5.32 25.95 6.36
C SER A 6 -5.68 24.57 6.91
N PHE A 7 -5.69 23.57 6.04
CA PHE A 7 -6.07 22.20 6.39
C PHE A 7 -5.15 21.18 5.70
N LEU A 8 -5.02 20.02 6.34
CA LEU A 8 -4.25 18.90 5.82
C LEU A 8 -5.13 18.04 4.90
N MET A 9 -4.58 17.65 3.76
CA MET A 9 -5.23 16.76 2.79
C MET A 9 -4.23 15.69 2.34
N MET A 10 -4.72 14.48 2.14
CA MET A 10 -3.94 13.34 1.65
C MET A 10 -4.79 12.56 0.64
N ASN A 11 -4.17 12.04 -0.42
CA ASN A 11 -4.81 11.10 -1.33
C ASN A 11 -5.23 9.81 -0.59
N GLY A 12 -6.38 9.25 -0.95
CA GLY A 12 -7.00 8.15 -0.20
C GLY A 12 -6.36 6.77 -0.37
N ASP A 13 -5.40 6.65 -1.28
CA ASP A 13 -4.70 5.41 -1.66
C ASP A 13 -3.26 5.36 -1.14
N LEU A 14 -2.87 6.28 -0.24
CA LEU A 14 -1.51 6.34 0.30
C LEU A 14 -1.38 5.57 1.61
N VAL A 15 -0.31 4.78 1.72
CA VAL A 15 0.20 4.24 2.98
C VAL A 15 1.53 4.91 3.29
N VAL A 16 1.60 5.60 4.43
CA VAL A 16 2.75 6.43 4.80
C VAL A 16 3.14 6.26 6.26
N ASP A 17 4.41 6.51 6.55
CA ASP A 17 4.89 6.62 7.93
C ASP A 17 4.17 7.77 8.65
N PRO A 18 3.50 7.54 9.80
CA PRO A 18 2.83 8.60 10.55
C PRO A 18 3.73 9.78 10.95
N ALA A 19 5.06 9.58 11.04
CA ALA A 19 6.01 10.65 11.29
C ALA A 19 6.00 11.74 10.20
N VAL A 20 5.59 11.41 8.98
CA VAL A 20 5.43 12.36 7.87
C VAL A 20 4.52 13.52 8.29
N PHE A 21 3.40 13.25 8.96
CA PHE A 21 2.45 14.30 9.36
C PHE A 21 3.05 15.28 10.38
N LYS A 22 3.91 14.80 11.28
CA LYS A 22 4.62 15.65 12.24
C LYS A 22 5.66 16.50 11.53
N ASP A 23 6.40 15.91 10.59
CA ASP A 23 7.44 16.61 9.83
C ASP A 23 6.85 17.74 8.97
N ILE A 24 5.77 17.47 8.22
CA ILE A 24 5.13 18.48 7.37
C ILE A 24 4.46 19.59 8.18
N THR A 25 3.81 19.26 9.30
CA THR A 25 3.10 20.27 10.12
C THR A 25 4.11 21.22 10.76
N ARG A 26 5.17 20.68 11.38
CA ARG A 26 6.26 21.49 11.94
C ARG A 26 6.88 22.38 10.86
N LYS A 27 7.17 21.81 9.69
CA LYS A 27 7.81 22.56 8.61
C LYS A 27 6.92 23.70 8.08
N PHE A 28 5.62 23.47 8.01
CA PHE A 28 4.64 24.48 7.61
C PHE A 28 4.55 25.62 8.65
N GLU A 29 4.45 25.29 9.93
CA GLU A 29 4.38 26.26 11.05
C GLU A 29 5.64 27.13 11.18
N GLU A 30 6.82 26.55 10.93
CA GLU A 30 8.10 27.27 10.90
C GLU A 30 8.27 28.18 9.66
N SER A 31 7.41 28.00 8.65
CA SER A 31 7.48 28.75 7.40
C SER A 31 6.54 29.96 7.40
N LYS A 32 6.72 30.85 6.40
CA LYS A 32 5.74 31.90 6.09
C LYS A 32 4.79 31.49 4.94
N ALA A 33 4.79 30.20 4.59
CA ALA A 33 3.98 29.69 3.49
C ALA A 33 2.50 29.66 3.87
N LYS A 34 1.65 29.73 2.85
CA LYS A 34 0.19 29.56 3.00
C LYS A 34 -0.25 28.13 2.69
N SER A 35 0.54 27.42 1.89
CA SER A 35 0.34 26.01 1.58
C SER A 35 1.67 25.27 1.53
N LEU A 36 1.61 23.95 1.61
CA LEU A 36 2.75 23.05 1.50
C LEU A 36 2.37 21.85 0.63
N ILE A 37 3.29 21.46 -0.26
CA ILE A 37 3.19 20.23 -1.05
C ILE A 37 4.35 19.31 -0.66
N SER A 38 4.02 18.08 -0.23
CA SER A 38 5.03 17.05 0.02
C SER A 38 5.53 16.46 -1.28
N LEU A 39 6.85 16.24 -1.35
CA LEU A 39 7.57 15.80 -2.53
C LEU A 39 8.38 14.53 -2.25
N LEU A 40 8.59 13.73 -3.28
CA LEU A 40 9.48 12.56 -3.26
C LEU A 40 10.45 12.63 -4.42
N GLU A 41 11.67 12.15 -4.20
CA GLU A 41 12.61 11.89 -5.28
C GLU A 41 12.24 10.55 -5.93
N VAL A 42 12.00 10.55 -7.25
CA VAL A 42 11.61 9.34 -7.99
C VAL A 42 12.56 9.07 -9.16
N ASP A 43 12.80 7.78 -9.44
CA ASP A 43 13.63 7.35 -10.57
C ASP A 43 12.89 7.47 -11.91
N ASN A 44 11.56 7.39 -11.91
CA ASN A 44 10.72 7.40 -13.12
C ASN A 44 9.69 8.53 -13.09
N PRO A 45 10.08 9.77 -13.48
CA PRO A 45 9.21 10.94 -13.39
C PRO A 45 7.89 10.84 -14.18
N GLN A 46 7.86 10.04 -15.24
CA GLN A 46 6.72 9.96 -16.17
C GLN A 46 5.46 9.35 -15.57
N ASN A 47 5.57 8.71 -14.41
CA ASN A 47 4.43 8.12 -13.72
C ASN A 47 3.70 9.11 -12.79
N PHE A 48 4.28 10.30 -12.56
CA PHE A 48 3.85 11.22 -11.52
C PHE A 48 3.68 12.66 -12.04
N GLY A 49 3.04 13.50 -11.22
CA GLY A 49 3.08 14.96 -11.38
C GLY A 49 4.40 15.50 -10.85
N ILE A 50 5.21 16.11 -11.71
CA ILE A 50 6.55 16.59 -11.37
C ILE A 50 6.52 18.06 -11.00
N ILE A 51 7.18 18.38 -9.90
CA ILE A 51 7.16 19.70 -9.26
C ILE A 51 8.53 20.36 -9.38
N SER A 52 8.55 21.60 -9.86
CA SER A 52 9.75 22.45 -9.89
C SER A 52 9.72 23.44 -8.73
N LEU A 53 10.86 23.63 -8.09
CA LEU A 53 11.03 24.57 -6.99
C LEU A 53 11.93 25.73 -7.41
N ASN A 54 11.62 26.93 -6.93
CA ASN A 54 12.51 28.08 -7.05
C ASN A 54 13.69 28.01 -6.04
N SER A 55 14.60 28.98 -6.10
CA SER A 55 15.77 29.05 -5.21
C SER A 55 15.46 29.16 -3.72
N GLU A 56 14.23 29.55 -3.36
CA GLU A 56 13.76 29.67 -1.97
C GLU A 56 13.05 28.40 -1.48
N GLY A 57 12.91 27.38 -2.34
CA GLY A 57 12.21 26.13 -2.05
C GLY A 57 10.69 26.21 -2.21
N ASN A 58 10.17 27.28 -2.81
CA ASN A 58 8.74 27.42 -3.09
C ASN A 58 8.40 26.78 -4.43
N VAL A 59 7.19 26.22 -4.53
CA VAL A 59 6.66 25.59 -5.73
C VAL A 59 6.48 26.63 -6.83
N GLU A 60 7.16 26.41 -7.97
CA GLU A 60 7.11 27.26 -9.15
C GLU A 60 6.13 26.71 -10.18
N LYS A 61 6.15 25.39 -10.41
CA LYS A 61 5.34 24.74 -11.43
C LYS A 61 5.09 23.27 -11.11
N ILE A 62 3.95 22.76 -11.57
CA ILE A 62 3.61 21.32 -11.61
C ILE A 62 3.47 20.92 -13.08
N ILE A 63 3.86 19.71 -13.43
CA ILE A 63 3.66 19.12 -14.76
C ILE A 63 3.14 17.71 -14.56
N GLU A 64 1.88 17.45 -14.93
CA GLU A 64 1.27 16.13 -14.78
C GLU A 64 1.79 15.16 -15.85
N LYS A 65 2.35 14.02 -15.41
CA LYS A 65 2.81 12.89 -16.23
C LYS A 65 3.54 13.35 -17.50
N PRO A 66 4.76 13.91 -17.34
CA PRO A 66 5.51 14.42 -18.47
C PRO A 66 5.75 13.35 -19.54
N SER A 67 6.02 13.81 -20.76
CA SER A 67 6.47 12.95 -21.84
C SER A 67 7.96 12.61 -21.67
N PRO A 68 8.43 11.45 -22.21
CA PRO A 68 9.84 11.06 -22.22
C PRO A 68 10.82 12.14 -22.67
N ASP A 69 10.40 13.01 -23.59
CA ASP A 69 11.25 14.04 -24.20
C ASP A 69 11.32 15.34 -23.37
N GLN A 70 10.42 15.52 -22.38
CA GLN A 70 10.42 16.68 -21.52
C GLN A 70 11.52 16.56 -20.46
N LYS A 71 12.46 17.51 -20.46
CA LYS A 71 13.45 17.65 -19.40
C LYS A 71 12.78 18.22 -18.15
N VAL A 72 12.42 17.33 -17.23
CA VAL A 72 11.83 17.66 -15.93
C VAL A 72 12.77 17.22 -14.79
N GLY A 73 12.55 17.78 -13.60
CA GLY A 73 13.23 17.29 -12.39
C GLY A 73 12.74 15.90 -11.96
N ASN A 74 13.22 15.43 -10.82
CA ASN A 74 12.84 14.15 -10.23
C ASN A 74 11.97 14.28 -8.98
N LEU A 75 11.49 15.49 -8.67
CA LEU A 75 10.62 15.73 -7.52
C LEU A 75 9.16 15.48 -7.92
N ALA A 76 8.63 14.35 -7.51
CA ALA A 76 7.24 13.99 -7.71
C ALA A 76 6.36 14.51 -6.58
N ASN A 77 5.12 14.86 -6.92
CA ASN A 77 4.04 15.08 -5.98
C ASN A 77 3.78 13.81 -5.15
N ALA A 78 3.90 13.92 -3.83
CA ALA A 78 3.71 12.80 -2.92
C ALA A 78 2.25 12.61 -2.47
N GLY A 79 1.32 13.45 -2.92
CA GLY A 79 -0.10 13.33 -2.61
C GLY A 79 -0.48 13.70 -1.17
N ILE A 80 0.36 14.47 -0.48
CA ILE A 80 0.11 14.99 0.88
C ILE A 80 0.33 16.50 0.87
N TYR A 81 -0.62 17.24 1.42
CA TYR A 81 -0.69 18.68 1.29
C TYR A 81 -1.16 19.35 2.58
N ILE A 82 -0.75 20.60 2.75
CA ILE A 82 -1.44 21.56 3.61
C ILE A 82 -1.92 22.68 2.70
N PHE A 83 -3.24 22.87 2.58
CA PHE A 83 -3.82 23.84 1.66
C PHE A 83 -4.35 25.08 2.38
N ASP A 84 -4.17 26.23 1.75
CA ASP A 84 -4.94 27.45 2.02
C ASP A 84 -6.36 27.28 1.44
N PRO A 85 -7.42 27.77 2.11
CA PRO A 85 -8.80 27.68 1.60
C PRO A 85 -9.02 28.26 0.19
N MET A 86 -8.12 29.08 -0.34
CA MET A 86 -8.15 29.51 -1.73
C MET A 86 -8.12 28.35 -2.74
N ILE A 87 -7.68 27.14 -2.36
CA ILE A 87 -7.78 25.96 -3.21
C ILE A 87 -9.21 25.70 -3.67
N PHE A 88 -10.23 25.98 -2.86
CA PHE A 88 -11.63 25.78 -3.27
C PHE A 88 -12.05 26.72 -4.41
N LYS A 89 -11.55 27.97 -4.40
CA LYS A 89 -11.75 28.91 -5.51
C LYS A 89 -11.00 28.48 -6.77
N ALA A 90 -9.85 27.81 -6.60
CA ALA A 90 -9.12 27.24 -7.71
C ALA A 90 -9.87 26.05 -8.31
N ILE A 91 -10.40 25.14 -7.47
CA ILE A 91 -11.25 24.02 -7.88
C ILE A 91 -12.48 24.49 -8.66
N GLU A 92 -13.15 25.56 -8.21
CA GLU A 92 -14.30 26.15 -8.92
C GLU A 92 -13.95 26.65 -10.34
N LYS A 93 -12.69 26.98 -10.59
CA LYS A 93 -12.19 27.45 -11.89
C LYS A 93 -11.56 26.34 -12.73
N THR A 94 -11.36 25.15 -12.17
CA THR A 94 -10.71 24.04 -12.88
C THR A 94 -11.63 23.53 -13.97
N GLU A 95 -11.12 23.53 -15.19
CA GLU A 95 -11.81 22.93 -16.33
C GLU A 95 -11.51 21.44 -16.42
N LYS A 96 -12.25 20.73 -17.27
CA LYS A 96 -12.02 19.31 -17.48
C LYS A 96 -10.75 19.10 -18.33
N SER A 97 -9.93 18.15 -17.91
CA SER A 97 -8.75 17.74 -18.66
C SER A 97 -9.12 17.00 -19.95
N VAL A 98 -8.10 16.68 -20.77
CA VAL A 98 -8.25 15.83 -21.97
C VAL A 98 -8.82 14.43 -21.65
N ARG A 99 -8.78 14.01 -20.38
CA ARG A 99 -9.36 12.76 -19.89
C ARG A 99 -10.80 12.91 -19.40
N ASN A 100 -11.39 14.10 -19.54
CA ASN A 100 -12.75 14.44 -19.07
C ASN A 100 -12.91 14.35 -17.54
N GLU A 101 -11.81 14.58 -16.80
CA GLU A 101 -11.74 14.61 -15.33
C GLU A 101 -11.41 16.02 -14.84
N PHE A 102 -11.80 16.35 -13.61
CA PHE A 102 -11.33 17.56 -12.92
C PHE A 102 -10.10 17.19 -12.09
N GLU A 103 -8.92 17.58 -12.57
CA GLU A 103 -7.66 17.18 -11.95
C GLU A 103 -7.25 18.17 -10.85
N LEU A 104 -6.92 17.65 -9.65
CA LEU A 104 -6.46 18.49 -8.55
C LEU A 104 -5.16 19.24 -8.89
N THR A 105 -4.32 18.66 -9.76
CA THR A 105 -3.10 19.28 -10.28
C THR A 105 -3.38 20.58 -11.01
N ASP A 106 -4.45 20.63 -11.80
CA ASP A 106 -4.87 21.85 -12.51
C ASP A 106 -5.35 22.92 -11.52
N SER A 107 -6.10 22.52 -10.47
CA SER A 107 -6.44 23.43 -9.38
C SER A 107 -5.20 23.95 -8.64
N MET A 108 -4.17 23.11 -8.47
CA MET A 108 -2.92 23.51 -7.84
C MET A 108 -2.13 24.50 -8.70
N GLU A 109 -2.11 24.34 -10.02
CA GLU A 109 -1.49 25.33 -10.92
C GLU A 109 -2.13 26.72 -10.75
N ILE A 110 -3.46 26.78 -10.75
CA ILE A 110 -4.21 28.03 -10.49
C ILE A 110 -3.86 28.59 -9.11
N LEU A 111 -3.72 27.73 -8.08
CA LEU A 111 -3.35 28.16 -6.73
C LEU A 111 -1.91 28.68 -6.66
N ILE A 112 -0.96 28.05 -7.36
CA ILE A 112 0.45 28.46 -7.43
C ILE A 112 0.54 29.89 -7.98
N GLU A 113 -0.16 30.19 -9.07
CA GLU A 113 -0.22 31.53 -9.65
C GLU A 113 -0.85 32.55 -8.67
N GLN A 114 -1.95 32.19 -8.03
CA GLN A 114 -2.65 33.08 -7.08
C GLN A 114 -1.84 33.36 -5.80
N LEU A 115 -1.07 32.37 -5.33
CA LEU A 115 -0.28 32.48 -4.11
C LEU A 115 1.10 33.09 -4.34
N ASN A 116 1.58 33.15 -5.59
CA ASN A 116 2.80 33.81 -6.03
C ASN A 116 4.00 33.54 -5.10
N GLY A 117 4.44 32.28 -5.06
CA GLY A 117 5.60 31.86 -4.26
C GLY A 117 5.33 31.60 -2.78
N LYS A 118 4.06 31.49 -2.35
CA LYS A 118 3.69 31.16 -0.95
C LYS A 118 3.32 29.69 -0.74
N ILE A 119 3.74 28.80 -1.63
CA ILE A 119 3.56 27.35 -1.51
C ILE A 119 4.93 26.72 -1.30
N LEU A 120 5.15 26.12 -0.13
CA LEU A 120 6.42 25.47 0.20
C LEU A 120 6.48 24.07 -0.41
N GLY A 121 7.56 23.73 -1.09
CA GLY A 121 7.88 22.34 -1.44
C GLY A 121 8.63 21.66 -0.31
N HIS A 122 8.15 20.50 0.15
CA HIS A 122 8.82 19.72 1.20
C HIS A 122 9.21 18.33 0.72
N VAL A 123 10.50 18.11 0.46
CA VAL A 123 11.02 16.79 0.09
C VAL A 123 11.07 15.89 1.32
N MET A 124 10.26 14.83 1.30
CA MET A 124 10.23 13.80 2.33
C MET A 124 11.46 12.90 2.18
N LYS A 125 12.17 12.67 3.28
CA LYS A 125 13.39 11.85 3.30
C LYS A 125 13.30 10.79 4.38
N ASN A 126 13.77 9.59 4.06
CA ASN A 126 13.87 8.47 5.02
C ASN A 126 12.53 8.17 5.71
N ARG A 127 11.44 8.15 4.93
CA ARG A 127 10.08 7.80 5.37
C ARG A 127 9.52 6.78 4.41
N PHE A 128 8.74 5.84 4.93
CA PHE A 128 7.96 4.95 4.08
C PHE A 128 6.84 5.74 3.40
N TRP A 129 6.69 5.52 2.10
CA TRP A 129 5.61 6.04 1.29
C TRP A 129 5.30 5.02 0.21
N ASN A 130 4.02 4.75 0.00
CA ASN A 130 3.55 3.83 -1.01
C ASN A 130 2.18 4.30 -1.52
N ASP A 131 2.06 4.57 -2.82
CA ASP A 131 0.75 4.65 -3.46
C ASP A 131 0.23 3.24 -3.74
N ILE A 132 -1.03 2.97 -3.46
CA ILE A 132 -1.63 1.67 -3.71
C ILE A 132 -2.41 1.74 -5.03
N GLY A 133 -1.67 1.82 -6.14
CA GLY A 133 -2.23 1.78 -7.50
C GLY A 133 -2.28 0.37 -8.12
N LEU A 134 -1.45 -0.55 -7.64
CA LEU A 134 -1.19 -1.87 -8.21
C LEU A 134 -1.26 -2.96 -7.14
N PRO A 135 -1.76 -4.17 -7.46
CA PRO A 135 -2.03 -5.18 -6.44
C PRO A 135 -0.82 -5.60 -5.60
N TRP A 136 0.39 -5.62 -6.16
CA TRP A 136 1.59 -6.02 -5.43
C TRP A 136 2.11 -4.94 -4.47
N GLN A 137 1.73 -3.67 -4.65
CA GLN A 137 2.05 -2.60 -3.69
C GLN A 137 1.37 -2.85 -2.33
N LEU A 138 0.25 -3.60 -2.30
CA LEU A 138 -0.36 -4.05 -1.04
C LEU A 138 0.61 -4.93 -0.22
N LEU A 139 1.43 -5.76 -0.87
CA LEU A 139 2.41 -6.61 -0.18
C LEU A 139 3.52 -5.74 0.43
N GLU A 140 3.94 -4.68 -0.24
CA GLU A 140 4.97 -3.76 0.26
C GLU A 140 4.45 -2.96 1.46
N ALA A 141 3.22 -2.45 1.38
CA ALA A 141 2.56 -1.81 2.51
C ALA A 141 2.37 -2.78 3.69
N ASN A 142 1.94 -4.01 3.42
CA ASN A 142 1.80 -5.04 4.44
C ASN A 142 3.13 -5.33 5.13
N ASN A 143 4.23 -5.43 4.39
CA ASN A 143 5.53 -5.71 4.98
C ASN A 143 5.98 -4.58 5.91
N TYR A 144 5.86 -3.33 5.46
CA TYR A 144 6.14 -2.18 6.29
C TYR A 144 5.28 -2.14 7.58
N LEU A 145 3.98 -2.41 7.46
CA LEU A 145 3.08 -2.43 8.63
C LEU A 145 3.42 -3.57 9.60
N LEU A 146 3.77 -4.75 9.08
CA LEU A 146 4.13 -5.92 9.88
C LEU A 146 5.51 -5.78 10.55
N ASP A 147 6.45 -5.08 9.92
CA ASP A 147 7.74 -4.74 10.56
C ASP A 147 7.56 -3.84 11.79
N ASN A 148 6.43 -3.12 11.89
CA ASN A 148 6.09 -2.19 12.97
C ASN A 148 4.92 -2.68 13.85
N ILE A 149 4.61 -3.98 13.80
CA ILE A 149 3.47 -4.56 14.49
C ILE A 149 3.61 -4.56 16.02
N ASP A 150 2.51 -4.28 16.72
CA ASP A 150 2.41 -4.53 18.16
C ASP A 150 2.11 -6.01 18.43
N SER A 151 3.12 -6.72 18.92
CA SER A 151 3.08 -8.17 19.12
C SER A 151 2.33 -8.54 20.38
N LYS A 152 1.18 -9.20 20.22
CA LYS A 152 0.30 -9.61 21.32
C LYS A 152 -0.35 -10.95 21.00
N ILE A 153 -0.38 -11.85 21.97
CA ILE A 153 -1.11 -13.12 21.87
C ILE A 153 -2.34 -13.04 22.77
N LEU A 154 -3.52 -12.88 22.15
CA LEU A 154 -4.82 -12.76 22.81
C LEU A 154 -5.73 -13.98 22.58
N GLY A 155 -5.30 -14.89 21.71
CA GLY A 155 -5.99 -16.15 21.41
C GLY A 155 -5.52 -17.34 22.26
N THR A 156 -6.03 -18.51 21.95
CA THR A 156 -5.65 -19.78 22.57
C THR A 156 -4.58 -20.48 21.74
N ILE A 157 -3.48 -20.87 22.38
CA ILE A 157 -2.40 -21.63 21.77
C ILE A 157 -2.43 -23.04 22.37
N GLU A 158 -2.60 -24.07 21.54
CA GLU A 158 -2.49 -25.46 21.98
C GLU A 158 -1.03 -25.86 22.24
N GLU A 159 -0.82 -27.02 22.88
CA GLU A 159 0.51 -27.57 23.10
C GLU A 159 1.24 -27.87 21.77
N ASN A 160 2.58 -27.85 21.80
CA ASN A 160 3.45 -28.13 20.66
C ASN A 160 3.27 -27.18 19.46
N VAL A 161 2.97 -25.90 19.73
CA VAL A 161 3.02 -24.82 18.75
C VAL A 161 4.34 -24.05 18.90
N SER A 162 5.01 -23.76 17.77
CA SER A 162 6.20 -22.92 17.75
C SER A 162 5.86 -21.54 17.19
N ILE A 163 6.14 -20.48 17.94
CA ILE A 163 5.90 -19.08 17.54
C ILE A 163 7.17 -18.29 17.78
N SER A 164 7.69 -17.61 16.76
CA SER A 164 8.82 -16.69 16.91
C SER A 164 8.37 -15.30 17.39
N GLU A 165 9.31 -14.38 17.53
CA GLU A 165 9.02 -12.97 17.81
C GLU A 165 8.19 -12.30 16.68
N ASN A 166 7.66 -11.11 16.96
CA ASN A 166 6.90 -10.26 16.03
C ASN A 166 5.58 -10.86 15.54
N VAL A 167 4.87 -11.58 16.41
CA VAL A 167 3.58 -12.22 16.07
C VAL A 167 2.43 -11.61 16.87
N HIS A 168 1.36 -11.26 16.16
CA HIS A 168 0.07 -10.91 16.75
C HIS A 168 -0.95 -12.03 16.53
N VAL A 169 -1.69 -12.39 17.57
CA VAL A 169 -2.82 -13.32 17.53
C VAL A 169 -4.02 -12.68 18.22
N GLY A 170 -5.08 -12.42 17.46
CA GLY A 170 -6.31 -11.80 17.95
C GLY A 170 -7.14 -12.70 18.86
N LYS A 171 -8.16 -12.11 19.49
CA LYS A 171 -9.08 -12.82 20.40
C LYS A 171 -9.84 -13.93 19.68
N ASN A 172 -10.23 -14.96 20.44
CA ASN A 172 -10.98 -16.12 19.96
C ASN A 172 -10.32 -16.91 18.81
N THR A 173 -9.06 -16.59 18.48
CA THR A 173 -8.27 -17.37 17.54
C THR A 173 -7.66 -18.56 18.26
N VAL A 174 -7.78 -19.73 17.65
CA VAL A 174 -7.17 -20.97 18.15
C VAL A 174 -6.04 -21.38 17.21
N ILE A 175 -4.83 -21.48 17.76
CA ILE A 175 -3.67 -22.04 17.07
C ILE A 175 -3.50 -23.48 17.54
N LYS A 176 -3.71 -24.42 16.62
CA LYS A 176 -3.70 -25.86 16.89
C LYS A 176 -2.31 -26.45 16.88
N THR A 177 -2.18 -27.57 17.59
CA THR A 177 -0.94 -28.31 17.78
C THR A 177 -0.13 -28.56 16.49
N GLY A 178 1.19 -28.55 16.61
CA GLY A 178 2.14 -28.75 15.51
C GLY A 178 2.30 -27.56 14.56
N THR A 179 1.53 -26.48 14.74
CA THR A 179 1.67 -25.26 13.93
C THR A 179 2.99 -24.56 14.21
N THR A 180 3.65 -24.07 13.17
CA THR A 180 4.83 -23.20 13.26
C THR A 180 4.53 -21.82 12.68
N ILE A 181 4.84 -20.75 13.41
CA ILE A 181 4.63 -19.36 13.01
C ILE A 181 5.97 -18.62 13.11
N GLN A 182 6.45 -18.13 11.98
CA GLN A 182 7.66 -17.31 11.84
C GLN A 182 7.25 -15.88 11.50
N GLY A 183 7.48 -14.98 12.44
CA GLY A 183 7.18 -13.56 12.33
C GLY A 183 8.12 -12.79 11.39
N PRO A 184 7.75 -11.56 11.02
CA PRO A 184 6.55 -10.87 11.49
C PRO A 184 5.26 -11.45 10.90
N CYS A 185 4.22 -11.64 11.72
CA CYS A 185 2.93 -12.21 11.30
C CYS A 185 1.78 -11.55 12.06
N PHE A 186 0.69 -11.27 11.37
CA PHE A 186 -0.57 -10.83 11.99
C PHE A 186 -1.66 -11.88 11.74
N ILE A 187 -2.28 -12.34 12.81
CA ILE A 187 -3.43 -13.23 12.77
C ILE A 187 -4.55 -12.54 13.55
N GLY A 188 -5.62 -12.18 12.86
CA GLY A 188 -6.77 -11.49 13.43
C GLY A 188 -7.59 -12.35 14.38
N GLU A 189 -8.84 -11.98 14.55
CA GLU A 189 -9.77 -12.59 15.50
C GLU A 189 -10.58 -13.75 14.91
N ASN A 190 -11.05 -14.65 15.77
CA ASN A 190 -11.95 -15.76 15.44
C ASN A 190 -11.39 -16.69 14.34
N ASN A 191 -10.06 -16.86 14.30
CA ASN A 191 -9.39 -17.71 13.34
C ASN A 191 -9.20 -19.14 13.87
N LEU A 192 -9.16 -20.11 12.96
CA LEU A 192 -8.75 -21.49 13.26
C LEU A 192 -7.51 -21.83 12.44
N ILE A 193 -6.35 -21.86 13.08
CA ILE A 193 -5.05 -22.12 12.43
C ILE A 193 -4.54 -23.49 12.85
N GLY A 194 -4.12 -24.30 11.87
CA GLY A 194 -3.61 -25.65 12.07
C GLY A 194 -4.70 -26.74 12.13
N PRO A 195 -4.32 -27.96 12.54
CA PRO A 195 -3.00 -28.34 13.05
C PRO A 195 -1.93 -28.31 11.95
N ASN A 196 -0.66 -28.29 12.35
CA ASN A 196 0.50 -28.39 11.46
C ASN A 196 0.51 -27.35 10.31
N ALA A 197 -0.07 -26.17 10.52
CA ALA A 197 0.09 -25.08 9.57
C ALA A 197 1.52 -24.52 9.64
N PHE A 198 2.01 -23.97 8.53
CA PHE A 198 3.28 -23.25 8.53
C PHE A 198 3.09 -21.82 8.03
N LEU A 199 3.09 -20.88 8.96
CA LEU A 199 2.98 -19.46 8.65
C LEU A 199 4.38 -18.84 8.66
N ARG A 200 4.77 -18.26 7.55
CA ARG A 200 6.10 -17.68 7.32
C ARG A 200 6.05 -16.15 7.37
N PRO A 201 7.21 -15.49 7.41
CA PRO A 201 7.27 -14.03 7.56
C PRO A 201 6.38 -13.31 6.55
N TYR A 202 5.81 -12.20 7.03
CA TYR A 202 4.89 -11.33 6.31
C TYR A 202 3.54 -11.95 5.98
N THR A 203 3.11 -12.94 6.76
CA THR A 203 1.75 -13.49 6.66
C THR A 203 0.79 -12.59 7.43
N PHE A 204 -0.23 -12.08 6.74
CA PHE A 204 -1.37 -11.38 7.32
C PHE A 204 -2.63 -12.20 7.08
N ILE A 205 -3.31 -12.56 8.16
CA ILE A 205 -4.59 -13.27 8.14
C ILE A 205 -5.61 -12.40 8.89
N ASN A 206 -6.65 -11.97 8.18
CA ASN A 206 -7.73 -11.18 8.76
C ASN A 206 -8.68 -12.09 9.58
N ASN A 207 -9.86 -11.60 9.92
CA ASN A 207 -10.78 -12.28 10.84
C ASN A 207 -11.57 -13.41 10.18
N ASN A 208 -11.98 -14.39 10.99
CA ASN A 208 -12.90 -15.48 10.61
C ASN A 208 -12.36 -16.39 9.49
N CYS A 209 -11.05 -16.57 9.42
CA CYS A 209 -10.38 -17.44 8.46
C CYS A 209 -10.09 -18.83 9.06
N HIS A 210 -9.98 -19.81 8.17
CA HIS A 210 -9.51 -21.15 8.51
C HIS A 210 -8.27 -21.49 7.68
N VAL A 211 -7.16 -21.75 8.35
CA VAL A 211 -5.94 -22.30 7.74
C VAL A 211 -5.69 -23.65 8.37
N GLY A 212 -5.78 -24.73 7.60
CA GLY A 212 -5.46 -26.06 8.12
C GLY A 212 -3.99 -26.41 7.86
N MET A 213 -3.71 -27.67 7.50
CA MET A 213 -2.37 -28.15 7.16
C MET A 213 -1.89 -27.52 5.83
N SER A 214 -1.44 -26.27 5.88
CA SER A 214 -1.08 -25.44 4.72
C SER A 214 0.06 -24.49 5.05
N GLU A 215 0.80 -24.07 4.03
CA GLU A 215 1.88 -23.08 4.15
C GLU A 215 1.46 -21.73 3.54
N ILE A 216 1.70 -20.64 4.28
CA ILE A 216 1.46 -19.27 3.83
C ILE A 216 2.71 -18.43 4.07
N LYS A 217 3.10 -17.59 3.11
CA LYS A 217 4.29 -16.74 3.17
C LYS A 217 4.07 -15.42 2.45
N ASN A 218 4.45 -14.30 3.05
CA ASN A 218 4.40 -12.97 2.42
C ASN A 218 3.07 -12.70 1.69
N SER A 219 1.96 -12.96 2.36
CA SER A 219 0.64 -12.95 1.73
C SER A 219 -0.41 -12.34 2.63
N ILE A 220 -1.39 -11.69 2.01
CA ILE A 220 -2.54 -11.06 2.66
C ILE A 220 -3.74 -11.96 2.43
N VAL A 221 -4.35 -12.45 3.51
CA VAL A 221 -5.56 -13.27 3.48
C VAL A 221 -6.69 -12.52 4.17
N LEU A 222 -7.67 -12.04 3.40
CA LEU A 222 -8.80 -11.28 3.92
C LEU A 222 -9.89 -12.19 4.50
N SER A 223 -10.86 -11.55 5.17
CA SER A 223 -11.78 -12.24 6.09
C SER A 223 -12.64 -13.32 5.45
N ASN A 224 -13.08 -14.28 6.27
CA ASN A 224 -13.98 -15.36 5.87
C ASN A 224 -13.38 -16.29 4.80
N THR A 225 -12.06 -16.40 4.75
CA THR A 225 -11.33 -17.19 3.76
C THR A 225 -10.82 -18.51 4.33
N ALA A 226 -10.90 -19.58 3.54
CA ALA A 226 -10.47 -20.92 3.90
C ALA A 226 -9.31 -21.41 3.03
N ILE A 227 -8.22 -21.83 3.67
CA ILE A 227 -7.00 -22.43 3.09
C ILE A 227 -6.73 -23.75 3.84
N PRO A 228 -7.62 -24.74 3.70
CA PRO A 228 -7.78 -25.79 4.70
C PRO A 228 -6.79 -26.95 4.55
N HIS A 229 -6.38 -27.32 3.33
CA HIS A 229 -5.75 -28.63 3.11
C HIS A 229 -4.65 -28.56 2.06
N PHE A 230 -3.40 -28.76 2.50
CA PHE A 230 -2.23 -28.92 1.66
C PHE A 230 -2.08 -27.80 0.62
N ASN A 231 -2.41 -26.55 1.00
CA ASN A 231 -2.22 -25.41 0.12
C ASN A 231 -0.83 -24.80 0.31
N TYR A 232 -0.33 -24.12 -0.73
CA TYR A 232 0.81 -23.21 -0.62
C TYR A 232 0.40 -21.86 -1.20
N VAL A 233 0.51 -20.81 -0.38
CA VAL A 233 0.15 -19.43 -0.73
C VAL A 233 1.36 -18.53 -0.45
N GLY A 234 2.08 -18.18 -1.51
CA GLY A 234 3.29 -17.35 -1.42
C GLY A 234 3.14 -16.04 -2.19
N ASP A 235 3.56 -14.93 -1.60
CA ASP A 235 3.66 -13.62 -2.30
C ASP A 235 2.33 -13.20 -2.97
N SER A 236 1.19 -13.40 -2.29
CA SER A 236 -0.16 -13.35 -2.87
C SER A 236 -1.13 -12.46 -2.09
N VAL A 237 -2.19 -12.01 -2.75
CA VAL A 237 -3.34 -11.33 -2.11
C VAL A 237 -4.58 -12.18 -2.33
N ILE A 238 -5.18 -12.65 -1.25
CA ILE A 238 -6.38 -13.48 -1.25
C ILE A 238 -7.51 -12.66 -0.63
N CYS A 239 -8.46 -12.23 -1.45
CA CYS A 239 -9.60 -11.43 -1.00
C CYS A 239 -10.55 -12.24 -0.09
N GLU A 240 -11.61 -11.58 0.37
CA GLU A 240 -12.56 -12.15 1.32
C GLU A 240 -13.39 -13.29 0.71
N LYS A 241 -13.89 -14.17 1.58
CA LYS A 241 -14.83 -15.26 1.21
C LYS A 241 -14.27 -16.24 0.18
N VAL A 242 -12.94 -16.37 0.10
CA VAL A 242 -12.28 -17.33 -0.81
C VAL A 242 -12.24 -18.71 -0.17
N ASN A 243 -12.38 -19.77 -0.97
CA ASN A 243 -12.14 -21.14 -0.53
C ASN A 243 -11.18 -21.84 -1.49
N LEU A 244 -9.99 -22.19 -1.00
CA LEU A 244 -9.02 -22.96 -1.77
C LEU A 244 -9.29 -24.45 -1.59
N GLY A 245 -9.66 -25.13 -2.69
CA GLY A 245 -9.78 -26.57 -2.72
C GLY A 245 -8.48 -27.26 -2.29
N ALA A 246 -8.59 -28.44 -1.69
CA ALA A 246 -7.45 -29.19 -1.19
C ALA A 246 -6.36 -29.35 -2.26
N GLY A 247 -5.10 -29.08 -1.90
CA GLY A 247 -3.98 -29.18 -2.82
C GLY A 247 -3.86 -28.03 -3.83
N THR A 248 -4.69 -26.97 -3.75
CA THR A 248 -4.48 -25.78 -4.59
C THR A 248 -3.11 -25.15 -4.29
N LYS A 249 -2.30 -24.95 -5.33
CA LYS A 249 -0.97 -24.35 -5.24
C LYS A 249 -0.89 -23.07 -6.04
N ILE A 250 -0.32 -22.04 -5.43
CA ILE A 250 0.01 -20.78 -6.11
C ILE A 250 1.51 -20.76 -6.37
N SER A 251 1.91 -20.78 -7.63
CA SER A 251 3.29 -20.53 -8.03
C SER A 251 3.62 -19.06 -7.78
N ASN A 252 4.82 -18.78 -7.30
CA ASN A 252 5.30 -17.41 -7.08
C ASN A 252 6.67 -17.16 -7.70
N LEU A 253 7.16 -18.04 -8.57
CA LEU A 253 8.45 -17.91 -9.24
C LEU A 253 8.33 -18.45 -10.66
N ARG A 254 8.86 -17.69 -11.61
CA ARG A 254 8.93 -18.11 -13.02
C ARG A 254 10.12 -19.04 -13.24
N PHE A 255 10.00 -19.94 -14.20
CA PHE A 255 11.09 -20.85 -14.58
C PHE A 255 12.36 -20.12 -15.07
N ASP A 256 12.21 -18.91 -15.62
CA ASP A 256 13.31 -18.10 -16.15
C ASP A 256 13.91 -17.12 -15.14
N ASP A 257 13.49 -17.18 -13.87
CA ASP A 257 13.91 -16.28 -12.78
C ASP A 257 13.68 -14.77 -13.02
N ASN A 258 12.99 -14.40 -14.11
CA ASN A 258 12.66 -13.02 -14.43
C ASN A 258 11.55 -12.47 -13.50
N SER A 259 11.37 -11.16 -13.52
CA SER A 259 10.26 -10.53 -12.82
C SER A 259 8.89 -10.99 -13.34
N VAL A 260 7.94 -11.13 -12.43
CA VAL A 260 6.56 -11.51 -12.75
C VAL A 260 5.84 -10.30 -13.34
N LYS A 261 5.08 -10.54 -14.41
CA LYS A 261 4.27 -9.51 -15.08
C LYS A 261 2.79 -9.81 -14.87
N MET A 262 1.96 -8.78 -14.77
CA MET A 262 0.52 -8.89 -14.56
C MET A 262 -0.23 -8.06 -15.59
N ASN A 263 -1.40 -8.52 -16.01
CA ASN A 263 -2.27 -7.74 -16.86
C ASN A 263 -3.05 -6.71 -16.01
N ILE A 264 -2.78 -5.43 -16.22
CA ILE A 264 -3.44 -4.30 -15.56
C ILE A 264 -4.16 -3.50 -16.63
N SER A 265 -5.49 -3.49 -16.57
CA SER A 265 -6.35 -2.75 -17.51
C SER A 265 -6.01 -3.03 -18.99
N GLY A 266 -5.74 -4.29 -19.33
CA GLY A 266 -5.43 -4.73 -20.69
C GLY A 266 -3.96 -4.60 -21.10
N LYS A 267 -3.09 -4.08 -20.22
CA LYS A 267 -1.65 -3.91 -20.49
C LYS A 267 -0.83 -4.83 -19.60
N LEU A 268 0.19 -5.46 -20.18
CA LEU A 268 1.13 -6.28 -19.42
C LEU A 268 2.14 -5.38 -18.70
N VAL A 269 2.01 -5.27 -17.38
CA VAL A 269 2.86 -4.45 -16.52
C VAL A 269 3.85 -5.34 -15.77
N ASP A 270 5.12 -4.94 -15.76
CA ASP A 270 6.18 -5.61 -15.01
C ASP A 270 6.13 -5.20 -13.54
N SER A 271 5.93 -6.16 -12.63
CA SER A 271 5.89 -5.88 -11.19
C SER A 271 7.25 -5.52 -10.61
N LYS A 272 8.34 -5.78 -11.34
CA LYS A 272 9.74 -5.71 -10.85
C LYS A 272 10.06 -6.71 -9.73
N ARG A 273 9.12 -7.60 -9.39
CA ARG A 273 9.30 -8.61 -8.35
C ARG A 273 9.71 -9.93 -8.99
N ARG A 274 10.83 -10.50 -8.55
CA ARG A 274 11.20 -11.88 -8.90
C ARG A 274 10.19 -12.90 -8.34
N LYS A 275 9.61 -12.61 -7.17
CA LYS A 275 8.55 -13.42 -6.58
C LYS A 275 7.24 -12.65 -6.43
N LEU A 276 6.19 -13.17 -7.04
CA LEU A 276 4.82 -12.69 -6.95
C LEU A 276 3.92 -13.88 -7.31
N GLY A 277 2.96 -14.16 -6.44
CA GLY A 277 1.94 -15.17 -6.67
C GLY A 277 0.68 -14.56 -7.29
N ALA A 278 -0.48 -14.94 -6.76
CA ALA A 278 -1.77 -14.60 -7.34
C ALA A 278 -2.51 -13.51 -6.58
N ILE A 279 -3.37 -12.80 -7.30
CA ILE A 279 -4.41 -11.93 -6.74
C ILE A 279 -5.74 -12.64 -6.94
N ILE A 280 -6.30 -13.21 -5.88
CA ILE A 280 -7.53 -14.00 -5.92
C ILE A 280 -8.69 -13.13 -5.45
N GLY A 281 -9.60 -12.81 -6.36
CA GLY A 281 -10.77 -11.99 -6.09
C GLY A 281 -11.76 -12.60 -5.09
N ALA A 282 -12.62 -11.76 -4.54
CA ALA A 282 -13.55 -12.14 -3.49
C ALA A 282 -14.53 -13.25 -3.93
N GLY A 283 -14.84 -14.18 -3.02
CA GLY A 283 -15.81 -15.25 -3.27
C GLY A 283 -15.35 -16.37 -4.19
N VAL A 284 -14.10 -16.33 -4.70
CA VAL A 284 -13.56 -17.38 -5.55
C VAL A 284 -13.49 -18.71 -4.81
N LYS A 285 -13.82 -19.80 -5.51
CA LYS A 285 -13.64 -21.18 -5.04
C LYS A 285 -12.83 -21.95 -6.06
N THR A 286 -11.73 -22.57 -5.63
CA THR A 286 -10.94 -23.42 -6.51
C THR A 286 -11.31 -24.89 -6.34
N GLY A 287 -11.20 -25.67 -7.41
CA GLY A 287 -11.26 -27.12 -7.32
C GLY A 287 -10.04 -27.70 -6.60
N ILE A 288 -10.10 -28.98 -6.23
CA ILE A 288 -8.94 -29.69 -5.68
C ILE A 288 -7.79 -29.72 -6.69
N ASN A 289 -6.55 -29.68 -6.19
CA ASN A 289 -5.31 -29.71 -7.00
C ASN A 289 -5.24 -28.64 -8.09
N SER A 290 -5.94 -27.52 -7.95
CA SER A 290 -5.82 -26.39 -8.86
C SER A 290 -4.39 -25.84 -8.83
N SER A 291 -3.82 -25.57 -10.02
CA SER A 291 -2.48 -24.98 -10.16
C SER A 291 -2.62 -23.57 -10.71
N ILE A 292 -2.21 -22.58 -9.92
CA ILE A 292 -2.29 -21.16 -10.27
C ILE A 292 -0.88 -20.65 -10.55
N MET A 293 -0.72 -19.98 -11.69
CA MET A 293 0.56 -19.43 -12.17
C MET A 293 0.68 -17.94 -11.92
#